data_AF-A5FBI3-F1
#
_entry.id   AF-A5FBI3-F1
#
_cell.length_a   1.000
_cell.length_b   1.000
_cell.length_c   1.000
_cell.angle_alpha   90.00
_cell.angle_beta   90.00
_cell.angle_gamma   90.00
#
_symmetry.space_group_name_H-M   'P 1'
#
loop_
_entity.id
_entity.type
_entity.pdbx_description
1 polymer ?
#
loop_
_entity_poly.entity_id
_entity_poly.type
_entity_poly.pdbx_seq_one_letter_code
_entity_poly.pdbx_strand_id
1 'polypeptide(L)'
;MKKNRNYIVWTRYVIVFLLFLSAALSSCSNDDLQAKNFSADVLKLTLSSTDMVLDQSMFQQKFSFKWSTGDNKGTGASISYKLEIDKKENNFVNAVEYDFGKNRYDFDINVATLNSILLTTFNGEPGKVIVLQARITATFGDKSVTPQTSIIDFNLTPYQPLSTELFMVGDASPNGWDITKAFALTAQTANPVVFVYSGQLSKGKFKFAVNTDSCWCQDFYTKDAADTGKIVHNTGGSGSDLQWEITKAGLYKITVNLLKLTIVIEEQESPAFTQLWIVGDASPSGWNVDTPEAFTVTDNPFIFTYEANLTPGNFKIMAGTKGGWCGEWYRPLVDNQGLTETGVAQNSGCDVDNKWQVTAQTAGRYKITLDISTNVIKIVPVEVYLIGSATPNGWNMGSLLPMTKNGSVYTYSGPLTAGEFKFTKYNTNWCEGTEITPVSANQAITNTNFTKRDKCDGDDNKWVVSAAQAGNHTITLDLSTNVLTIN
;
A
#
# COMPACT_ATOMS: atom_id res chain seq x y z
N MET A 1 51.45 -2.96 80.65
CA MET A 1 51.03 -4.30 80.18
C MET A 1 49.78 -4.19 79.31
N LYS A 2 49.92 -4.06 77.99
CA LYS A 2 48.82 -4.16 77.00
C LYS A 2 49.41 -4.29 75.58
N LYS A 3 50.32 -5.25 75.41
CA LYS A 3 50.81 -5.73 74.11
C LYS A 3 50.68 -7.25 74.17
N ASN A 4 49.52 -7.78 73.75
CA ASN A 4 49.33 -9.19 73.36
C ASN A 4 47.88 -9.56 72.98
N ARG A 5 46.95 -8.59 72.83
CA ARG A 5 45.55 -8.89 72.48
C ARG A 5 45.19 -8.76 70.99
N ASN A 6 46.15 -8.42 70.13
CA ASN A 6 45.91 -8.27 68.68
C ASN A 6 46.52 -9.40 67.82
N TYR A 7 47.43 -10.22 68.34
CA TYR A 7 47.97 -11.35 67.58
C TYR A 7 47.04 -12.57 67.58
N ILE A 8 46.30 -12.83 68.67
CA ILE A 8 45.43 -14.02 68.79
C ILE A 8 44.17 -13.93 67.92
N VAL A 9 43.73 -12.72 67.58
CA VAL A 9 42.53 -12.52 66.75
C VAL A 9 42.86 -12.69 65.26
N TRP A 10 44.03 -12.24 64.81
CA TRP A 10 44.42 -12.33 63.39
C TRP A 10 44.75 -13.77 62.95
N THR A 11 45.39 -14.57 63.81
CA THR A 11 45.70 -15.99 63.48
C THR A 11 44.45 -16.87 63.38
N ARG A 12 43.37 -16.51 64.09
CA ARG A 12 42.09 -17.26 64.03
C ARG A 12 41.32 -17.01 62.73
N TYR A 13 41.37 -15.80 62.18
CA TYR A 13 40.74 -15.51 60.88
C TYR A 13 41.54 -16.06 59.70
N VAL A 14 42.86 -16.07 59.77
CA VAL A 14 43.72 -16.64 58.70
C VAL A 14 43.59 -18.16 58.64
N ILE A 15 43.46 -18.87 59.77
CA ILE A 15 43.28 -20.32 59.79
C ILE A 15 41.87 -20.72 59.31
N VAL A 16 40.82 -19.96 59.65
CA VAL A 16 39.44 -20.22 59.16
C VAL A 16 39.31 -19.88 57.67
N PHE A 17 40.03 -18.87 57.17
CA PHE A 17 40.05 -18.53 55.73
C PHE A 17 40.86 -19.53 54.90
N LEU A 18 41.96 -20.09 55.42
CA LEU A 18 42.73 -21.16 54.76
C LEU A 18 42.04 -22.54 54.80
N LEU A 19 41.20 -22.82 55.81
CA LEU A 19 40.35 -24.01 55.86
C LEU A 19 39.15 -23.92 54.89
N PHE A 20 38.64 -22.72 54.61
CA PHE A 20 37.62 -22.51 53.58
C PHE A 20 38.18 -22.50 52.14
N LEU A 21 39.44 -22.08 51.95
CA LEU A 21 40.07 -22.05 50.62
C LEU A 21 40.57 -23.43 50.16
N SER A 22 40.90 -24.34 51.09
CA SER A 22 41.26 -25.72 50.76
C SER A 22 40.04 -26.61 50.44
N ALA A 23 38.85 -26.24 50.91
CA ALA A 23 37.58 -26.87 50.52
C ALA A 23 37.05 -26.40 49.14
N ALA A 24 37.55 -25.27 48.62
CA ALA A 24 37.13 -24.72 47.32
C ALA A 24 37.92 -25.29 46.12
N LEU A 25 38.98 -26.08 46.35
CA LEU A 25 39.80 -26.67 45.28
C LEU A 25 39.53 -28.16 45.03
N SER A 26 38.50 -28.75 45.68
CA SER A 26 38.08 -30.15 45.46
C SER A 26 36.67 -30.27 44.86
N SER A 27 36.22 -29.25 44.12
CA SER A 27 34.96 -29.30 43.34
C SER A 27 35.19 -29.35 41.82
N CYS A 28 36.39 -29.74 41.38
CA CYS A 28 36.50 -30.43 40.10
C CYS A 28 36.36 -31.93 40.38
N SER A 29 35.14 -32.39 40.64
CA SER A 29 34.81 -33.74 40.23
C SER A 29 34.96 -33.77 38.71
N ASN A 30 35.86 -34.60 38.19
CA ASN A 30 35.97 -34.91 36.75
C ASN A 30 34.67 -35.56 36.19
N ASP A 31 33.55 -35.52 36.91
CA ASP A 31 32.25 -36.05 36.53
C ASP A 31 31.45 -35.12 35.61
N ASP A 32 31.81 -33.83 35.48
CA ASP A 32 31.12 -32.92 34.53
C ASP A 32 31.66 -33.02 33.09
N LEU A 33 32.64 -33.89 32.84
CA LEU A 33 33.01 -34.34 31.48
C LEU A 33 32.58 -35.79 31.21
N GLN A 34 31.60 -36.30 31.94
CA GLN A 34 30.84 -37.42 31.41
C GLN A 34 30.01 -36.86 30.25
N ALA A 35 30.36 -37.27 29.04
CA ALA A 35 29.49 -37.09 27.89
C ALA A 35 28.08 -37.47 28.35
N LYS A 36 27.17 -36.48 28.42
CA LYS A 36 25.75 -36.78 28.52
C LYS A 36 25.51 -37.74 27.37
N ASN A 37 25.29 -39.02 27.69
CA ASN A 37 24.78 -39.98 26.74
C ASN A 37 23.40 -39.42 26.37
N PHE A 38 23.37 -38.57 25.34
CA PHE A 38 22.16 -38.27 24.62
C PHE A 38 21.66 -39.64 24.18
N SER A 39 20.48 -40.04 24.67
CA SER A 39 19.83 -41.23 24.16
C SER A 39 19.86 -41.16 22.64
N ALA A 40 20.12 -42.30 21.99
CA ALA A 40 20.08 -42.41 20.54
C ALA A 40 18.66 -42.08 20.05
N ASP A 41 18.38 -40.79 19.87
CA ASP A 41 17.10 -40.32 19.39
C ASP A 41 17.09 -40.51 17.88
N VAL A 42 16.28 -41.46 17.43
CA VAL A 42 15.97 -41.60 16.00
C VAL A 42 15.42 -40.25 15.50
N LEU A 43 15.94 -39.77 14.38
CA LEU A 43 15.43 -38.56 13.74
C LEU A 43 13.93 -38.73 13.48
N LYS A 44 13.11 -37.86 14.06
CA LYS A 44 11.65 -37.93 13.99
C LYS A 44 11.09 -36.55 13.67
N LEU A 45 10.46 -36.43 12.51
CA LEU A 45 9.67 -35.25 12.12
C LEU A 45 8.26 -35.36 12.70
N THR A 46 7.73 -34.24 13.18
CA THR A 46 6.36 -34.07 13.65
C THR A 46 5.78 -32.76 13.14
N LEU A 47 4.47 -32.72 12.94
CA LEU A 47 3.74 -31.57 12.42
C LEU A 47 2.72 -31.09 13.45
N SER A 48 2.32 -29.82 13.38
CA SER A 48 1.19 -29.30 14.17
C SER A 48 -0.15 -29.95 13.82
N SER A 49 -0.31 -30.37 12.55
CA SER A 49 -1.40 -31.24 12.11
C SER A 49 -0.95 -32.08 10.91
N THR A 50 -1.52 -33.28 10.77
CA THR A 50 -1.35 -34.13 9.57
C THR A 50 -2.54 -34.04 8.61
N ASP A 51 -3.61 -33.35 9.01
CA ASP A 51 -4.79 -33.08 8.17
C ASP A 51 -5.35 -31.69 8.54
N MET A 52 -5.37 -30.77 7.59
CA MET A 52 -5.85 -29.40 7.85
C MET A 52 -6.50 -28.79 6.62
N VAL A 53 -7.74 -28.31 6.81
CA VAL A 53 -8.38 -27.40 5.86
C VAL A 53 -7.93 -25.99 6.19
N LEU A 54 -7.24 -25.33 5.26
CA LEU A 54 -6.81 -23.95 5.42
C LEU A 54 -7.99 -23.01 5.20
N ASP A 55 -7.98 -21.89 5.90
CA ASP A 55 -9.02 -20.87 5.82
C ASP A 55 -8.38 -19.47 5.91
N GLN A 56 -8.96 -18.51 5.18
CA GLN A 56 -8.49 -17.13 5.12
C GLN A 56 -8.46 -16.46 6.51
N SER A 57 -9.38 -16.80 7.42
CA SER A 57 -9.40 -16.26 8.79
C SER A 57 -8.19 -16.69 9.63
N MET A 58 -7.52 -17.79 9.25
CA MET A 58 -6.36 -18.33 9.96
C MET A 58 -5.03 -17.77 9.43
N PHE A 59 -5.03 -16.75 8.57
CA PHE A 59 -3.85 -16.30 7.80
C PHE A 59 -2.54 -16.11 8.60
N GLN A 60 -2.61 -15.72 9.89
CA GLN A 60 -1.44 -15.58 10.77
C GLN A 60 -1.11 -16.82 11.61
N GLN A 61 -2.02 -17.79 11.69
CA GLN A 61 -1.78 -19.04 12.42
C GLN A 61 -0.58 -19.78 11.83
N LYS A 62 0.22 -20.36 12.70
CA LYS A 62 1.43 -21.10 12.34
C LYS A 62 1.11 -22.59 12.13
N PHE A 63 1.60 -23.13 11.03
CA PHE A 63 1.75 -24.56 10.80
C PHE A 63 3.20 -24.93 11.10
N SER A 64 3.41 -25.78 12.10
CA SER A 64 4.73 -26.05 12.68
C SER A 64 5.27 -27.40 12.23
N PHE A 65 6.54 -27.40 11.82
CA PHE A 65 7.39 -28.57 11.63
C PHE A 65 8.37 -28.64 12.80
N LYS A 66 8.49 -29.80 13.46
CA LYS A 66 9.42 -30.01 14.58
C LYS A 66 10.13 -31.34 14.44
N TRP A 67 11.43 -31.37 14.75
CA TRP A 67 12.21 -32.60 14.64
C TRP A 67 13.15 -32.83 15.83
N SER A 68 13.38 -34.11 16.16
CA SER A 68 14.44 -34.53 17.09
C SER A 68 15.83 -34.39 16.47
N THR A 69 16.89 -34.57 17.26
CA THR A 69 18.27 -34.35 16.81
C THR A 69 18.78 -35.40 15.80
N GLY A 70 18.25 -36.63 15.83
CA GLY A 70 18.93 -37.76 15.21
C GLY A 70 20.09 -38.29 16.07
N ASP A 71 20.61 -39.46 15.71
CA ASP A 71 21.65 -40.18 16.46
C ASP A 71 23.03 -39.95 15.84
N ASN A 72 23.90 -39.18 16.50
CA ASN A 72 25.26 -38.90 16.03
C ASN A 72 26.28 -40.00 16.34
N LYS A 73 25.85 -41.18 16.83
CA LYS A 73 26.68 -42.32 17.20
C LYS A 73 27.78 -42.01 18.22
N GLY A 74 27.56 -40.99 19.06
CA GLY A 74 28.51 -40.57 20.08
C GLY A 74 29.73 -39.79 19.55
N THR A 75 29.73 -39.40 18.27
CA THR A 75 30.85 -38.66 17.64
C THR A 75 31.03 -37.24 18.20
N GLY A 76 29.97 -36.65 18.77
CA GLY A 76 29.97 -35.26 19.20
C GLY A 76 30.03 -34.24 18.05
N ALA A 77 29.97 -34.70 16.79
CA ALA A 77 30.00 -33.83 15.63
C ALA A 77 28.71 -33.02 15.47
N SER A 78 28.82 -31.85 14.86
CA SER A 78 27.66 -30.98 14.60
C SER A 78 26.69 -31.62 13.60
N ILE A 79 25.40 -31.35 13.76
CA ILE A 79 24.32 -31.82 12.89
C ILE A 79 23.70 -30.60 12.19
N SER A 80 23.47 -30.70 10.87
CA SER A 80 22.72 -29.72 10.09
C SER A 80 21.44 -30.32 9.52
N TYR A 81 20.41 -29.49 9.30
CA TYR A 81 19.08 -29.95 8.89
C TYR A 81 18.58 -29.27 7.62
N LYS A 82 18.00 -30.07 6.73
CA LYS A 82 17.28 -29.63 5.53
C LYS A 82 15.85 -30.21 5.55
N LEU A 83 14.84 -29.35 5.43
CA LEU A 83 13.43 -29.74 5.27
C LEU A 83 13.05 -29.64 3.80
N GLU A 84 12.38 -30.66 3.29
CA GLU A 84 11.86 -30.74 1.93
C GLU A 84 10.37 -31.09 1.99
N ILE A 85 9.53 -30.33 1.27
CA ILE A 85 8.08 -30.55 1.20
C ILE A 85 7.71 -30.73 -0.27
N ASP A 86 7.00 -31.80 -0.62
CA ASP A 86 6.54 -32.07 -1.98
C ASP A 86 5.17 -32.75 -1.96
N LYS A 87 4.53 -32.90 -3.12
CA LYS A 87 3.42 -33.84 -3.27
C LYS A 87 3.92 -35.26 -3.00
N LYS A 88 3.06 -36.06 -2.38
CA LYS A 88 3.34 -37.49 -2.21
C LYS A 88 3.57 -38.12 -3.59
N GLU A 89 4.46 -39.11 -3.64
CA GLU A 89 4.84 -39.85 -4.86
C GLU A 89 5.72 -39.09 -5.87
N ASN A 90 5.95 -37.77 -5.71
CA ASN A 90 6.92 -37.02 -6.50
C ASN A 90 8.38 -37.33 -6.14
N ASN A 91 8.63 -38.10 -5.07
CA ASN A 91 9.96 -38.47 -4.59
C ASN A 91 10.88 -37.26 -4.33
N PHE A 92 10.31 -36.12 -3.93
CA PHE A 92 11.02 -34.86 -3.66
C PHE A 92 11.76 -34.27 -4.88
N VAL A 93 11.34 -34.61 -6.11
CA VAL A 93 11.96 -34.08 -7.33
C VAL A 93 11.68 -32.57 -7.49
N ASN A 94 10.51 -32.10 -7.03
CA ASN A 94 10.11 -30.69 -7.13
C ASN A 94 9.81 -30.11 -5.73
N ALA A 95 10.58 -30.54 -4.72
CA ALA A 95 10.35 -30.14 -3.36
C ALA A 95 10.61 -28.64 -3.12
N VAL A 96 9.81 -28.05 -2.25
CA VAL A 96 10.14 -26.79 -1.58
C VAL A 96 11.17 -27.11 -0.50
N GLU A 97 12.32 -26.44 -0.55
CA GLU A 97 13.46 -26.75 0.31
C GLU A 97 13.77 -25.62 1.30
N TYR A 98 14.10 -25.99 2.53
CA TYR A 98 14.57 -25.08 3.57
C TYR A 98 15.83 -25.65 4.23
N ASP A 99 16.94 -24.93 4.09
CA ASP A 99 18.19 -25.24 4.79
C ASP A 99 18.28 -24.40 6.08
N PHE A 100 18.36 -25.08 7.22
CA PHE A 100 18.41 -24.43 8.52
C PHE A 100 19.82 -24.38 9.12
N GLY A 101 20.81 -25.00 8.47
CA GLY A 101 22.12 -25.19 9.07
C GLY A 101 22.03 -25.95 10.39
N LYS A 102 22.74 -25.48 11.42
CA LYS A 102 22.93 -26.16 12.71
C LYS A 102 22.05 -25.57 13.81
N ASN A 103 21.84 -26.32 14.89
CA ASN A 103 21.18 -25.87 16.13
C ASN A 103 19.74 -25.35 15.94
N ARG A 104 18.98 -25.94 15.01
CA ARG A 104 17.56 -25.63 14.79
C ARG A 104 16.73 -26.92 14.75
N TYR A 105 15.56 -26.89 15.38
CA TYR A 105 14.71 -28.06 15.63
C TYR A 105 13.24 -27.84 15.29
N ASP A 106 12.92 -26.65 14.79
CA ASP A 106 11.58 -26.22 14.45
C ASP A 106 11.57 -25.21 13.30
N PHE A 107 10.45 -25.22 12.58
CA PHE A 107 10.13 -24.26 11.53
C PHE A 107 8.62 -24.02 11.49
N ASP A 108 8.21 -22.76 11.52
CA ASP A 108 6.82 -22.35 11.40
C ASP A 108 6.59 -21.66 10.05
N ILE A 109 5.53 -22.07 9.34
CA ILE A 109 4.99 -21.37 8.17
C ILE A 109 3.62 -20.84 8.54
N ASN A 110 3.32 -19.57 8.27
CA ASN A 110 1.96 -19.08 8.48
C ASN A 110 0.99 -19.64 7.41
N VAL A 111 -0.30 -19.75 7.74
CA VAL A 111 -1.31 -20.34 6.85
C VAL A 111 -1.43 -19.56 5.53
N ALA A 112 -1.22 -18.25 5.51
CA ALA A 112 -1.26 -17.47 4.26
C ALA A 112 -0.17 -17.92 3.28
N THR A 113 1.09 -17.96 3.74
CA THR A 113 2.23 -18.41 2.94
C THR A 113 2.07 -19.85 2.54
N LEU A 114 1.61 -20.71 3.46
CA LEU A 114 1.36 -22.12 3.16
C LEU A 114 0.30 -22.26 2.06
N ASN A 115 -0.82 -21.54 2.15
CA ASN A 115 -1.86 -21.54 1.12
C ASN A 115 -1.30 -21.10 -0.25
N SER A 116 -0.50 -20.04 -0.28
CA SER A 116 0.16 -19.58 -1.51
C SER A 116 1.06 -20.67 -2.12
N ILE A 117 1.87 -21.36 -1.31
CA ILE A 117 2.71 -22.48 -1.78
C ILE A 117 1.85 -23.59 -2.38
N LEU A 118 0.75 -23.96 -1.73
CA LEU A 118 -0.18 -24.98 -2.23
C LEU A 118 -0.72 -24.63 -3.62
N LEU A 119 -1.15 -23.38 -3.80
CA LEU A 119 -1.75 -22.93 -5.06
C LEU A 119 -0.72 -22.74 -6.18
N THR A 120 0.43 -22.11 -5.89
CA THR A 120 1.36 -21.68 -6.95
C THR A 120 2.46 -22.69 -7.25
N THR A 121 2.96 -23.41 -6.25
CA THR A 121 4.03 -24.40 -6.43
C THR A 121 3.46 -25.78 -6.70
N PHE A 122 2.38 -26.15 -5.98
CA PHE A 122 1.77 -27.46 -6.11
C PHE A 122 0.52 -27.46 -6.99
N ASN A 123 0.17 -26.34 -7.65
CA ASN A 123 -1.00 -26.25 -8.53
C ASN A 123 -2.26 -26.80 -7.87
N GLY A 124 -2.41 -26.49 -6.58
CA GLY A 124 -3.55 -26.90 -5.77
C GLY A 124 -4.83 -26.25 -6.24
N GLU A 125 -5.94 -26.98 -6.20
CA GLU A 125 -7.27 -26.41 -6.39
C GLU A 125 -7.89 -26.06 -5.03
N PRO A 126 -8.41 -24.83 -4.85
CA PRO A 126 -9.15 -24.46 -3.65
C PRO A 126 -10.25 -25.48 -3.28
N GLY A 127 -10.33 -25.84 -2.00
CA GLY A 127 -11.32 -26.79 -1.49
C GLY A 127 -11.03 -28.26 -1.84
N LYS A 128 -9.94 -28.57 -2.55
CA LYS A 128 -9.52 -29.94 -2.85
C LYS A 128 -8.31 -30.34 -2.01
N VAL A 129 -8.36 -31.53 -1.43
CA VAL A 129 -7.23 -32.07 -0.65
C VAL A 129 -6.02 -32.25 -1.57
N ILE A 130 -4.86 -31.86 -1.06
CA ILE A 130 -3.55 -32.17 -1.64
C ILE A 130 -2.84 -33.10 -0.66
N VAL A 131 -2.42 -34.26 -1.15
CA VAL A 131 -1.63 -35.22 -0.38
C VAL A 131 -0.16 -34.87 -0.54
N LEU A 132 0.48 -34.48 0.56
CA LEU A 132 1.85 -34.00 0.62
C LEU A 132 2.72 -34.95 1.45
N GLN A 133 4.02 -34.81 1.28
CA GLN A 133 5.03 -35.48 2.06
C GLN A 133 6.12 -34.49 2.47
N ALA A 134 6.53 -34.52 3.73
CA ALA A 134 7.65 -33.74 4.25
C ALA A 134 8.79 -34.66 4.66
N ARG A 135 10.02 -34.31 4.29
CA ARG A 135 11.25 -35.00 4.68
C ARG A 135 12.17 -34.03 5.40
N ILE A 136 12.59 -34.41 6.60
CA ILE A 136 13.73 -33.78 7.27
C ILE A 136 14.96 -34.67 7.08
N THR A 137 16.06 -34.07 6.63
CA THR A 137 17.36 -34.73 6.48
C THR A 137 18.34 -34.13 7.49
N ALA A 138 18.88 -34.98 8.36
CA ALA A 138 19.97 -34.62 9.27
C ALA A 138 21.32 -35.08 8.69
N THR A 139 22.23 -34.13 8.50
CA THR A 139 23.59 -34.35 7.98
C THR A 139 24.61 -34.12 9.08
N PHE A 140 25.50 -35.09 9.28
CA PHE A 140 26.48 -35.08 10.35
C PHE A 140 27.83 -34.55 9.85
N GLY A 141 28.50 -33.74 10.67
CA GLY A 141 29.83 -33.22 10.35
C GLY A 141 30.90 -34.31 10.28
N ASP A 142 30.71 -35.41 11.02
CA ASP A 142 31.52 -36.61 10.91
C ASP A 142 31.02 -37.48 9.75
N LYS A 143 31.87 -37.67 8.75
CA LYS A 143 31.54 -38.41 7.53
C LYS A 143 31.36 -39.92 7.74
N SER A 144 31.73 -40.45 8.91
CA SER A 144 31.46 -41.85 9.28
C SER A 144 29.99 -42.10 9.62
N VAL A 145 29.23 -41.05 9.97
CA VAL A 145 27.79 -41.14 10.25
C VAL A 145 27.01 -40.82 8.98
N THR A 146 26.27 -41.79 8.47
CA THR A 146 25.42 -41.60 7.29
C THR A 146 24.28 -40.63 7.59
N PRO A 147 23.87 -39.75 6.66
CA PRO A 147 22.71 -38.90 6.83
C PRO A 147 21.46 -39.70 7.24
N GLN A 148 20.66 -39.11 8.13
CA GLN A 148 19.41 -39.70 8.60
C GLN A 148 18.24 -38.92 8.00
N THR A 149 17.15 -39.62 7.70
CA THR A 149 15.93 -39.00 7.19
C THR A 149 14.71 -39.42 7.99
N SER A 150 13.76 -38.50 8.14
CA SER A 150 12.44 -38.79 8.68
C SER A 150 11.40 -38.20 7.74
N ILE A 151 10.40 -39.00 7.41
CA ILE A 151 9.40 -38.66 6.41
C ILE A 151 8.02 -38.78 7.05
N ILE A 152 7.15 -37.80 6.78
CA ILE A 152 5.76 -37.81 7.22
C ILE A 152 4.83 -37.38 6.08
N ASP A 153 3.74 -38.11 5.91
CA ASP A 153 2.66 -37.76 4.99
C ASP A 153 1.63 -36.88 5.70
N PHE A 154 1.05 -35.93 4.98
CA PHE A 154 0.00 -35.06 5.51
C PHE A 154 -0.89 -34.52 4.39
N ASN A 155 -2.11 -34.14 4.76
CA ASN A 155 -3.13 -33.64 3.84
C ASN A 155 -3.41 -32.17 4.15
N LEU A 156 -3.39 -31.33 3.13
CA LEU A 156 -3.81 -29.94 3.24
C LEU A 156 -4.87 -29.62 2.19
N THR A 157 -5.89 -28.85 2.56
CA THR A 157 -6.87 -28.31 1.62
C THR A 157 -6.68 -26.79 1.54
N PRO A 158 -6.25 -26.22 0.40
CA PRO A 158 -6.10 -24.77 0.27
C PRO A 158 -7.47 -24.08 0.14
N TYR A 159 -7.48 -22.77 0.36
CA TYR A 159 -8.63 -21.89 0.11
C TYR A 159 -8.34 -20.91 -1.02
N GLN A 160 -9.39 -20.37 -1.63
CA GLN A 160 -9.28 -19.31 -2.64
C GLN A 160 -8.98 -17.97 -1.94
N PRO A 161 -7.84 -17.32 -2.21
CA PRO A 161 -7.53 -16.02 -1.62
C PRO A 161 -8.56 -14.96 -2.01
N LEU A 162 -8.85 -14.04 -1.10
CA LEU A 162 -9.70 -12.88 -1.38
C LEU A 162 -8.99 -11.91 -2.32
N SER A 163 -9.74 -11.23 -3.18
CA SER A 163 -9.22 -10.15 -4.01
C SER A 163 -8.75 -8.97 -3.16
N THR A 164 -7.64 -8.37 -3.56
CA THR A 164 -7.06 -7.17 -2.91
C THR A 164 -7.57 -5.87 -3.52
N GLU A 165 -8.19 -5.94 -4.69
CA GLU A 165 -8.77 -4.83 -5.43
C GLU A 165 -10.17 -5.21 -5.91
N LEU A 166 -11.02 -4.20 -6.15
CA LEU A 166 -12.38 -4.39 -6.62
C LEU A 166 -12.80 -3.19 -7.47
N PHE A 167 -13.34 -3.45 -8.66
CA PHE A 167 -13.67 -2.42 -9.64
C PHE A 167 -15.14 -2.53 -10.08
N MET A 168 -15.88 -1.43 -10.10
CA MET A 168 -17.27 -1.37 -10.53
C MET A 168 -17.38 -1.11 -12.04
N VAL A 169 -18.16 -1.94 -12.72
CA VAL A 169 -18.40 -1.85 -14.17
C VAL A 169 -19.88 -2.07 -14.49
N GLY A 170 -20.43 -1.27 -15.41
CA GLY A 170 -21.79 -1.38 -15.91
C GLY A 170 -22.46 -0.04 -16.23
N ASP A 171 -23.65 -0.06 -16.83
CA ASP A 171 -24.41 1.14 -17.21
C ASP A 171 -24.63 2.13 -16.06
N ALA A 172 -24.75 1.63 -14.82
CA ALA A 172 -24.89 2.46 -13.64
C ALA A 172 -23.57 3.10 -13.17
N SER A 173 -22.41 2.53 -13.53
CA SER A 173 -21.11 2.96 -13.03
C SER A 173 -20.57 4.19 -13.78
N PRO A 174 -19.59 4.93 -13.22
CA PRO A 174 -19.06 6.16 -13.82
C PRO A 174 -18.52 6.01 -15.25
N ASN A 175 -18.00 4.82 -15.59
CA ASN A 175 -17.31 4.55 -16.86
C ASN A 175 -18.03 3.48 -17.71
N GLY A 176 -19.30 3.16 -17.39
CA GLY A 176 -20.08 2.22 -18.18
C GLY A 176 -19.50 0.81 -18.22
N TRP A 177 -19.69 0.13 -19.35
CA TRP A 177 -19.17 -1.22 -19.64
C TRP A 177 -17.73 -1.23 -20.19
N ASP A 178 -16.94 -0.16 -20.01
CA ASP A 178 -15.51 -0.15 -20.34
C ASP A 178 -14.70 -0.70 -19.16
N ILE A 179 -14.41 -2.00 -19.18
CA ILE A 179 -13.69 -2.70 -18.09
C ILE A 179 -12.26 -2.19 -17.88
N THR A 180 -11.62 -1.68 -18.94
CA THR A 180 -10.26 -1.10 -18.86
C THR A 180 -10.24 0.22 -18.09
N LYS A 181 -11.41 0.80 -17.86
CA LYS A 181 -11.64 2.02 -17.07
C LYS A 181 -12.62 1.77 -15.93
N ALA A 182 -12.82 0.52 -15.50
CA ALA A 182 -13.74 0.23 -14.40
C ALA A 182 -13.37 1.02 -13.15
N PHE A 183 -14.38 1.48 -12.40
CA PHE A 183 -14.14 2.40 -11.28
C PHE A 183 -13.65 1.64 -10.05
N ALA A 184 -12.42 1.91 -9.59
CA ALA A 184 -11.87 1.25 -8.41
C ALA A 184 -12.61 1.64 -7.11
N LEU A 185 -13.00 0.66 -6.31
CA LEU A 185 -13.49 0.88 -4.95
C LEU A 185 -12.34 1.10 -3.99
N THR A 186 -12.61 1.79 -2.88
CA THR A 186 -11.61 2.03 -1.83
C THR A 186 -11.68 0.94 -0.77
N ALA A 187 -10.59 0.20 -0.55
CA ALA A 187 -10.48 -0.71 0.59
C ALA A 187 -10.44 0.07 1.92
N GLN A 188 -11.14 -0.38 2.95
CA GLN A 188 -11.09 0.24 4.26
C GLN A 188 -9.75 -0.06 4.95
N THR A 189 -9.05 0.99 5.41
CA THR A 189 -7.74 0.86 6.06
C THR A 189 -7.76 -0.08 7.27
N ALA A 190 -8.81 -0.02 8.10
CA ALA A 190 -8.94 -0.87 9.29
C ALA A 190 -9.40 -2.30 8.97
N ASN A 191 -9.94 -2.54 7.77
CA ASN A 191 -10.45 -3.85 7.35
C ASN A 191 -10.36 -4.01 5.82
N PRO A 192 -9.19 -4.40 5.27
CA PRO A 192 -8.93 -4.36 3.83
C PRO A 192 -9.72 -5.38 3.00
N VAL A 193 -10.50 -6.27 3.63
CA VAL A 193 -11.47 -7.14 2.94
C VAL A 193 -12.82 -6.46 2.69
N VAL A 194 -12.97 -5.21 3.14
CA VAL A 194 -14.16 -4.36 2.94
C VAL A 194 -13.83 -3.24 1.98
N PHE A 195 -14.60 -3.15 0.89
CA PHE A 195 -14.48 -2.15 -0.16
C PHE A 195 -15.67 -1.20 -0.11
N VAL A 196 -15.42 0.09 -0.30
CA VAL A 196 -16.44 1.13 -0.27
C VAL A 196 -16.39 1.94 -1.56
N TYR A 197 -17.57 2.12 -2.16
CA TYR A 197 -17.85 3.16 -3.14
C TYR A 197 -18.75 4.20 -2.49
N SER A 198 -18.52 5.48 -2.79
CA SER A 198 -19.44 6.57 -2.48
C SER A 198 -19.42 7.56 -3.64
N GLY A 199 -20.57 7.78 -4.28
CA GLY A 199 -20.65 8.63 -5.45
C GLY A 199 -21.95 8.50 -6.23
N GLN A 200 -22.01 9.14 -7.40
CA GLN A 200 -23.18 9.13 -8.25
C GLN A 200 -23.26 7.87 -9.11
N LEU A 201 -24.40 7.19 -9.08
CA LEU A 201 -24.73 6.10 -10.00
C LEU A 201 -25.87 6.51 -10.92
N SER A 202 -25.75 6.13 -12.19
CA SER A 202 -26.80 6.27 -13.19
C SER A 202 -27.84 5.16 -13.04
N LYS A 203 -29.02 5.34 -13.65
CA LYS A 203 -29.96 4.23 -13.81
C LYS A 203 -29.32 3.19 -14.72
N GLY A 204 -29.25 1.94 -14.29
CA GLY A 204 -28.61 0.88 -15.07
C GLY A 204 -28.16 -0.29 -14.22
N LYS A 205 -27.45 -1.24 -14.84
CA LYS A 205 -26.91 -2.41 -14.15
C LYS A 205 -25.42 -2.25 -13.86
N PHE A 206 -24.92 -2.98 -12.86
CA PHE A 206 -23.50 -3.08 -12.57
C PHE A 206 -23.12 -4.40 -11.88
N LYS A 207 -21.82 -4.71 -11.91
CA LYS A 207 -21.15 -5.79 -11.18
C LYS A 207 -19.72 -5.38 -10.82
N PHE A 208 -18.95 -6.29 -10.22
CA PHE A 208 -17.56 -6.02 -9.85
C PHE A 208 -16.57 -6.95 -10.54
N ALA A 209 -15.54 -6.36 -11.13
CA ALA A 209 -14.34 -7.03 -11.60
C ALA A 209 -13.26 -7.01 -10.52
N VAL A 210 -12.31 -7.96 -10.57
CA VAL A 210 -11.18 -8.00 -9.63
C VAL A 210 -9.93 -7.31 -10.18
N ASN A 211 -9.93 -6.96 -11.46
CA ASN A 211 -8.88 -6.17 -12.13
C ASN A 211 -9.48 -5.43 -13.35
N THR A 212 -8.66 -4.64 -14.04
CA THR A 212 -9.05 -3.88 -15.25
C THR A 212 -8.51 -4.50 -16.55
N ASP A 213 -8.18 -5.78 -16.55
CA ASP A 213 -7.80 -6.49 -17.77
C ASP A 213 -8.94 -6.43 -18.78
N SER A 214 -8.61 -6.23 -20.05
CA SER A 214 -9.61 -6.17 -21.12
C SER A 214 -10.35 -7.49 -21.34
N CYS A 215 -9.87 -8.59 -20.76
CA CYS A 215 -10.56 -9.87 -20.83
C CYS A 215 -11.75 -9.94 -19.87
N TRP A 216 -12.91 -10.34 -20.40
CA TRP A 216 -14.08 -10.74 -19.61
C TRP A 216 -13.99 -12.18 -19.07
N CYS A 217 -12.87 -12.85 -19.31
CA CYS A 217 -12.52 -14.16 -18.77
C CYS A 217 -11.82 -14.09 -17.40
N GLN A 218 -11.86 -12.94 -16.74
CA GLN A 218 -11.32 -12.72 -15.40
C GLN A 218 -12.35 -13.03 -14.30
N ASP A 219 -11.94 -12.99 -13.04
CA ASP A 219 -12.87 -13.18 -11.94
C ASP A 219 -13.83 -11.99 -11.76
N PHE A 220 -15.07 -12.28 -11.37
CA PHE A 220 -16.07 -11.27 -11.06
C PHE A 220 -16.78 -11.59 -9.75
N TYR A 221 -17.21 -10.55 -9.05
CA TYR A 221 -18.24 -10.66 -8.03
C TYR A 221 -19.59 -10.22 -8.61
N THR A 222 -20.56 -11.12 -8.55
CA THR A 222 -21.91 -10.96 -9.09
C THR A 222 -22.96 -11.12 -7.98
N LYS A 223 -24.21 -10.78 -8.29
CA LYS A 223 -25.33 -10.88 -7.35
C LYS A 223 -25.74 -12.33 -7.15
N ASP A 224 -25.99 -12.74 -5.92
CA ASP A 224 -26.60 -14.04 -5.66
C ASP A 224 -28.03 -14.10 -6.21
N ALA A 225 -28.45 -15.29 -6.68
CA ALA A 225 -29.74 -15.47 -7.32
C ALA A 225 -30.92 -15.41 -6.33
N ALA A 226 -30.69 -15.74 -5.06
CA ALA A 226 -31.71 -15.81 -4.02
C ALA A 226 -31.66 -14.63 -3.03
N ASP A 227 -30.50 -13.98 -2.87
CA ASP A 227 -30.30 -12.90 -1.91
C ASP A 227 -29.53 -11.71 -2.52
N THR A 228 -30.20 -10.58 -2.72
CA THR A 228 -29.59 -9.37 -3.30
C THR A 228 -28.49 -8.75 -2.44
N GLY A 229 -28.44 -9.07 -1.14
CA GLY A 229 -27.40 -8.65 -0.19
C GLY A 229 -26.17 -9.56 -0.15
N LYS A 230 -26.14 -10.61 -1.00
CA LYS A 230 -25.03 -11.56 -1.12
C LYS A 230 -24.31 -11.41 -2.45
N ILE A 231 -23.01 -11.69 -2.42
CA ILE A 231 -22.15 -11.70 -3.61
C ILE A 231 -21.68 -13.13 -3.89
N VAL A 232 -21.50 -13.43 -5.17
CA VAL A 232 -20.95 -14.70 -5.66
C VAL A 232 -19.65 -14.42 -6.39
N HIS A 233 -18.57 -15.08 -5.98
CA HIS A 233 -17.28 -15.03 -6.68
C HIS A 233 -17.30 -16.03 -7.83
N ASN A 234 -17.26 -15.50 -9.05
CA ASN A 234 -17.18 -16.26 -10.28
C ASN A 234 -15.74 -16.26 -10.79
N THR A 235 -15.12 -17.43 -10.86
CA THR A 235 -13.74 -17.58 -11.33
C THR A 235 -13.69 -17.63 -12.85
N GLY A 236 -12.74 -16.93 -13.48
CA GLY A 236 -12.46 -17.03 -14.91
C GLY A 236 -13.62 -16.63 -15.83
N GLY A 237 -14.47 -15.70 -15.41
CA GLY A 237 -15.65 -15.26 -16.14
C GLY A 237 -16.77 -16.30 -16.22
N SER A 238 -16.68 -17.36 -15.42
CA SER A 238 -17.69 -18.42 -15.35
C SER A 238 -18.92 -18.02 -14.53
N GLY A 239 -19.86 -18.94 -14.33
CA GLY A 239 -21.04 -18.71 -13.49
C GLY A 239 -22.13 -17.87 -14.16
N SER A 240 -23.15 -17.53 -13.37
CA SER A 240 -24.26 -16.69 -13.85
C SER A 240 -23.89 -15.22 -13.74
N ASP A 241 -24.10 -14.46 -14.81
CA ASP A 241 -23.80 -13.02 -14.83
C ASP A 241 -24.95 -12.18 -14.24
N LEU A 242 -25.28 -12.43 -12.98
CA LEU A 242 -26.34 -11.73 -12.28
C LEU A 242 -25.84 -10.37 -11.77
N GLN A 243 -26.51 -9.30 -12.18
CA GLN A 243 -26.09 -7.94 -11.91
C GLN A 243 -27.02 -7.27 -10.89
N TRP A 244 -26.50 -6.26 -10.19
CA TRP A 244 -27.33 -5.31 -9.45
C TRP A 244 -27.87 -4.26 -10.41
N GLU A 245 -29.02 -3.67 -10.07
CA GLU A 245 -29.66 -2.63 -10.86
C GLU A 245 -29.92 -1.42 -9.97
N ILE A 246 -29.47 -0.26 -10.42
CA ILE A 246 -29.83 1.04 -9.88
C ILE A 246 -31.05 1.52 -10.64
N THR A 247 -32.20 1.62 -9.96
CA THR A 247 -33.48 1.97 -10.58
C THR A 247 -33.71 3.48 -10.68
N LYS A 248 -33.04 4.25 -9.82
CA LYS A 248 -33.11 5.71 -9.75
C LYS A 248 -31.68 6.24 -9.76
N ALA A 249 -31.37 7.12 -10.71
CA ALA A 249 -30.08 7.79 -10.70
C ALA A 249 -29.99 8.66 -9.43
N GLY A 250 -28.85 8.61 -8.74
CA GLY A 250 -28.71 9.24 -7.45
C GLY A 250 -27.34 9.00 -6.84
N LEU A 251 -27.19 9.46 -5.61
CA LEU A 251 -25.97 9.24 -4.83
C LEU A 251 -26.12 7.93 -4.08
N TYR A 252 -25.06 7.13 -4.08
CA TYR A 252 -25.06 5.82 -3.45
C TYR A 252 -23.77 5.59 -2.69
N LYS A 253 -23.90 4.91 -1.55
CA LYS A 253 -22.81 4.25 -0.86
C LYS A 253 -22.96 2.76 -1.06
N ILE A 254 -21.91 2.11 -1.56
CA ILE A 254 -21.87 0.66 -1.70
C ILE A 254 -20.76 0.13 -0.82
N THR A 255 -21.11 -0.79 0.07
CA THR A 255 -20.15 -1.49 0.94
C THR A 255 -20.12 -2.97 0.58
N VAL A 256 -18.97 -3.47 0.13
CA VAL A 256 -18.76 -4.87 -0.22
C VAL A 256 -17.80 -5.51 0.78
N ASN A 257 -18.14 -6.66 1.35
CA ASN A 257 -17.28 -7.42 2.24
C ASN A 257 -16.96 -8.78 1.61
N LEU A 258 -15.72 -8.97 1.17
CA LEU A 258 -15.32 -10.18 0.45
C LEU A 258 -15.17 -11.41 1.37
N LEU A 259 -14.88 -11.20 2.66
CA LEU A 259 -14.79 -12.30 3.62
C LEU A 259 -16.17 -12.84 4.00
N LYS A 260 -17.17 -11.96 4.18
CA LYS A 260 -18.54 -12.33 4.52
C LYS A 260 -19.41 -12.62 3.30
N LEU A 261 -18.89 -12.32 2.09
CA LEU A 261 -19.59 -12.37 0.83
C LEU A 261 -20.92 -11.59 0.86
N THR A 262 -20.87 -10.34 1.32
CA THR A 262 -22.05 -9.47 1.44
C THR A 262 -21.86 -8.13 0.73
N ILE A 263 -22.96 -7.55 0.29
CA ILE A 263 -23.04 -6.19 -0.24
C ILE A 263 -24.18 -5.41 0.42
N VAL A 264 -23.96 -4.13 0.65
CA VAL A 264 -24.99 -3.17 1.06
C VAL A 264 -24.95 -2.02 0.07
N ILE A 265 -26.11 -1.67 -0.50
CA ILE A 265 -26.28 -0.55 -1.45
C ILE A 265 -27.27 0.43 -0.80
N GLU A 266 -26.81 1.62 -0.49
CA GLU A 266 -27.58 2.64 0.24
C GLU A 266 -27.66 3.90 -0.62
N GLU A 267 -28.87 4.30 -1.01
CA GLU A 267 -29.08 5.65 -1.57
C GLU A 267 -28.68 6.67 -0.49
N GLN A 268 -27.86 7.64 -0.87
CA GLN A 268 -27.43 8.73 -0.02
C GLN A 268 -28.29 9.96 -0.33
N GLU A 269 -28.60 10.70 0.73
CA GLU A 269 -29.11 12.06 0.60
C GLU A 269 -28.08 12.95 -0.10
N SER A 270 -28.52 14.11 -0.59
CA SER A 270 -27.62 15.10 -1.19
C SER A 270 -26.45 15.47 -0.27
N PRO A 271 -25.30 15.91 -0.83
CA PRO A 271 -24.13 16.23 -0.01
C PRO A 271 -24.48 17.29 1.04
N ALA A 272 -23.94 17.14 2.24
CA ALA A 272 -24.15 18.09 3.34
C ALA A 272 -23.74 19.52 2.96
N PHE A 273 -22.79 19.64 2.02
CA PHE A 273 -22.31 20.92 1.50
C PHE A 273 -22.14 20.84 -0.01
N THR A 274 -22.57 21.88 -0.72
CA THR A 274 -22.39 22.04 -2.16
C THR A 274 -21.31 23.06 -2.51
N GLN A 275 -20.75 23.74 -1.49
CA GLN A 275 -19.70 24.76 -1.63
C GLN A 275 -18.75 24.68 -0.45
N LEU A 276 -17.45 24.83 -0.74
CA LEU A 276 -16.37 24.90 0.23
C LEU A 276 -15.43 26.06 -0.11
N TRP A 277 -14.72 26.56 0.89
CA TRP A 277 -13.77 27.66 0.75
C TRP A 277 -12.48 27.42 1.51
N ILE A 278 -11.36 27.93 1.01
CA ILE A 278 -10.10 27.90 1.74
C ILE A 278 -9.97 29.16 2.61
N VAL A 279 -9.55 29.00 3.87
CA VAL A 279 -9.33 30.14 4.79
C VAL A 279 -8.05 29.88 5.59
N GLY A 280 -7.16 30.87 5.62
CA GLY A 280 -5.92 30.84 6.38
C GLY A 280 -4.82 31.69 5.75
N ASP A 281 -3.86 32.14 6.57
CA ASP A 281 -2.70 32.94 6.12
C ASP A 281 -1.70 32.16 5.24
N ALA A 282 -1.77 30.83 5.23
CA ALA A 282 -1.09 30.03 4.22
C ALA A 282 -1.75 30.10 2.84
N SER A 283 -3.02 30.50 2.75
CA SER A 283 -3.80 30.51 1.51
C SER A 283 -3.94 31.92 0.92
N PRO A 284 -4.25 32.06 -0.38
CA PRO A 284 -4.55 33.37 -0.98
C PRO A 284 -5.70 34.13 -0.31
N SER A 285 -6.60 33.42 0.37
CA SER A 285 -7.74 34.02 1.05
C SER A 285 -7.39 34.70 2.37
N GLY A 286 -6.23 34.39 2.97
CA GLY A 286 -5.92 34.83 4.33
C GLY A 286 -6.98 34.39 5.35
N TRP A 287 -6.99 35.00 6.53
CA TRP A 287 -8.03 34.81 7.54
C TRP A 287 -9.30 35.64 7.24
N ASN A 288 -9.81 35.55 6.01
CA ASN A 288 -11.04 36.23 5.57
C ASN A 288 -12.17 35.22 5.34
N VAL A 289 -13.21 35.27 6.17
CA VAL A 289 -14.40 34.40 6.04
C VAL A 289 -15.53 35.02 5.23
N ASP A 290 -15.49 36.32 4.97
CA ASP A 290 -16.54 37.03 4.24
C ASP A 290 -16.45 36.79 2.73
N THR A 291 -15.22 36.83 2.19
CA THR A 291 -14.95 36.66 0.75
C THR A 291 -13.79 35.69 0.45
N PRO A 292 -13.77 34.45 0.99
CA PRO A 292 -12.74 33.48 0.66
C PRO A 292 -12.92 32.90 -0.75
N GLU A 293 -11.80 32.43 -1.31
CA GLU A 293 -11.78 31.71 -2.58
C GLU A 293 -12.46 30.34 -2.45
N ALA A 294 -13.24 29.99 -3.46
CA ALA A 294 -14.06 28.79 -3.46
C ALA A 294 -13.32 27.60 -4.10
N PHE A 295 -13.61 26.41 -3.59
CA PHE A 295 -13.30 25.17 -4.28
C PHE A 295 -14.25 24.99 -5.48
N THR A 296 -13.78 24.26 -6.49
CA THR A 296 -14.58 23.77 -7.61
C THR A 296 -15.10 22.37 -7.31
N VAL A 297 -16.41 22.16 -7.47
CA VAL A 297 -17.04 20.84 -7.40
C VAL A 297 -16.76 20.08 -8.70
N THR A 298 -16.37 18.82 -8.61
CA THR A 298 -16.20 17.96 -9.79
C THR A 298 -17.54 17.41 -10.29
N ASP A 299 -17.54 16.58 -11.34
CA ASP A 299 -18.74 15.84 -11.77
C ASP A 299 -19.30 14.92 -10.65
N ASN A 300 -18.47 14.53 -9.67
CA ASN A 300 -18.94 13.96 -8.42
C ASN A 300 -19.21 15.08 -7.39
N PRO A 301 -20.46 15.26 -6.92
CA PRO A 301 -20.84 16.39 -6.07
C PRO A 301 -20.30 16.31 -4.63
N PHE A 302 -19.62 15.23 -4.25
CA PHE A 302 -18.91 15.10 -2.98
C PHE A 302 -17.41 15.43 -3.09
N ILE A 303 -16.88 15.63 -4.30
CA ILE A 303 -15.45 15.87 -4.50
C ILE A 303 -15.23 17.32 -4.90
N PHE A 304 -14.43 18.01 -4.07
CA PHE A 304 -14.06 19.41 -4.21
C PHE A 304 -12.59 19.51 -4.54
N THR A 305 -12.23 20.38 -5.47
CA THR A 305 -10.84 20.63 -5.86
C THR A 305 -10.50 22.11 -5.79
N TYR A 306 -9.27 22.42 -5.41
CA TYR A 306 -8.75 23.78 -5.39
C TYR A 306 -7.25 23.75 -5.67
N GLU A 307 -6.75 24.68 -6.49
CA GLU A 307 -5.32 24.79 -6.80
C GLU A 307 -4.82 26.20 -6.49
N ALA A 308 -3.82 26.30 -5.62
CA ALA A 308 -3.25 27.58 -5.22
C ALA A 308 -1.78 27.47 -4.82
N ASN A 309 -1.11 28.62 -4.74
CA ASN A 309 0.16 28.74 -4.05
C ASN A 309 -0.08 28.89 -2.56
N LEU A 310 0.51 28.01 -1.76
CA LEU A 310 0.48 28.07 -0.31
C LEU A 310 1.80 28.65 0.23
N THR A 311 1.69 29.63 1.11
CA THR A 311 2.82 30.27 1.81
C THR A 311 2.98 29.71 3.23
N PRO A 312 4.11 29.92 3.91
CA PRO A 312 4.25 29.53 5.31
C PRO A 312 3.14 30.15 6.17
N GLY A 313 2.48 29.32 6.98
CA GLY A 313 1.28 29.71 7.72
C GLY A 313 0.38 28.50 8.00
N ASN A 314 -0.90 28.75 8.19
CA ASN A 314 -1.91 27.76 8.45
C ASN A 314 -3.15 27.96 7.57
N PHE A 315 -3.91 26.89 7.34
CA PHE A 315 -5.23 26.98 6.72
C PHE A 315 -6.19 25.90 7.22
N LYS A 316 -7.47 26.13 6.94
CA LYS A 316 -8.59 25.18 7.12
C LYS A 316 -9.61 25.40 6.00
N ILE A 317 -10.59 24.50 5.90
CA ILE A 317 -11.58 24.55 4.82
C ILE A 317 -12.95 24.86 5.44
N MET A 318 -13.51 26.00 5.07
CA MET A 318 -14.84 26.42 5.49
C MET A 318 -15.89 25.71 4.63
N ALA A 319 -17.01 25.36 5.25
CA ALA A 319 -18.18 24.77 4.60
C ALA A 319 -19.45 25.56 4.95
N GLY A 320 -20.52 25.36 4.19
CA GLY A 320 -21.82 25.98 4.51
C GLY A 320 -21.91 27.46 4.14
N THR A 321 -22.15 28.35 5.10
CA THR A 321 -22.37 29.79 4.83
C THR A 321 -21.12 30.60 5.16
N LYS A 322 -20.75 31.55 4.28
CA LYS A 322 -19.65 32.50 4.51
C LYS A 322 -19.92 33.46 5.67
N GLY A 323 -18.87 34.13 6.14
CA GLY A 323 -18.94 35.24 7.10
C GLY A 323 -19.00 34.84 8.58
N GLY A 324 -19.06 33.54 8.88
CA GLY A 324 -19.16 33.04 10.25
C GLY A 324 -17.93 32.25 10.70
N TRP A 325 -17.29 32.67 11.79
CA TRP A 325 -16.17 31.92 12.38
C TRP A 325 -16.59 30.62 13.07
N CYS A 326 -17.79 30.60 13.66
CA CYS A 326 -18.36 29.42 14.32
C CYS A 326 -19.31 28.63 13.40
N GLY A 327 -19.06 28.65 12.08
CA GLY A 327 -19.80 27.88 11.08
C GLY A 327 -19.31 26.44 10.95
N GLU A 328 -19.51 25.86 9.78
CA GLU A 328 -19.11 24.50 9.45
C GLU A 328 -17.70 24.48 8.86
N TRP A 329 -16.88 23.51 9.27
CA TRP A 329 -15.52 23.39 8.78
C TRP A 329 -15.10 21.94 8.57
N TYR A 330 -14.21 21.76 7.60
CA TYR A 330 -13.35 20.59 7.45
C TYR A 330 -11.97 20.94 7.99
N ARG A 331 -11.52 20.15 8.96
CA ARG A 331 -10.29 20.36 9.74
C ARG A 331 -9.45 19.09 9.78
N PRO A 332 -8.12 19.17 9.90
CA PRO A 332 -7.30 18.00 10.17
C PRO A 332 -7.59 17.40 11.55
N LEU A 333 -7.16 16.15 11.75
CA LEU A 333 -7.42 15.41 12.99
C LEU A 333 -6.58 15.92 14.17
N VAL A 334 -5.46 16.57 13.90
CA VAL A 334 -4.61 17.25 14.89
C VAL A 334 -4.31 18.68 14.44
N ASP A 335 -4.05 19.59 15.39
CA ASP A 335 -3.64 20.94 15.05
C ASP A 335 -2.20 20.97 14.51
N ASN A 336 -1.91 21.94 13.63
CA ASN A 336 -0.67 22.04 12.88
C ASN A 336 -0.30 20.76 12.10
N GLN A 337 -1.29 20.05 11.56
CA GLN A 337 -1.06 18.83 10.78
C GLN A 337 -0.30 19.17 9.49
N GLY A 338 0.71 18.34 9.16
CA GLY A 338 1.39 18.42 7.87
C GLY A 338 0.47 18.05 6.69
N LEU A 339 0.97 18.25 5.47
CA LEU A 339 0.16 18.15 4.24
C LEU A 339 0.01 16.72 3.69
N THR A 340 0.69 15.73 4.27
CA THR A 340 0.69 14.33 3.78
C THR A 340 -0.43 13.48 4.36
N GLU A 341 -0.91 13.81 5.56
CA GLU A 341 -1.97 13.09 6.24
C GLU A 341 -3.33 13.38 5.62
N THR A 342 -4.13 12.34 5.40
CA THR A 342 -5.33 12.41 4.55
C THR A 342 -6.64 12.45 5.32
N GLY A 343 -6.62 12.15 6.62
CA GLY A 343 -7.82 12.15 7.47
C GLY A 343 -8.33 13.57 7.75
N VAL A 344 -9.65 13.74 7.68
CA VAL A 344 -10.35 15.00 7.95
C VAL A 344 -11.49 14.77 8.93
N ALA A 345 -11.78 15.76 9.77
CA ALA A 345 -13.00 15.83 10.55
C ALA A 345 -13.87 17.00 10.05
N GLN A 346 -15.14 16.72 9.79
CA GLN A 346 -16.16 17.75 9.63
C GLN A 346 -16.72 18.09 11.01
N ASN A 347 -16.69 19.36 11.39
CA ASN A 347 -17.24 19.81 12.68
C ASN A 347 -17.70 21.27 12.62
N SER A 348 -18.78 21.54 13.35
CA SER A 348 -19.41 22.85 13.49
C SER A 348 -18.81 23.64 14.66
N GLY A 349 -18.92 24.97 14.61
CA GLY A 349 -18.62 25.83 15.75
C GLY A 349 -17.15 26.21 15.90
N CYS A 350 -16.83 26.76 17.07
CA CYS A 350 -15.54 27.38 17.38
C CYS A 350 -14.67 26.59 18.38
N ASP A 351 -15.19 25.51 18.98
CA ASP A 351 -14.49 24.78 20.04
C ASP A 351 -13.28 24.00 19.50
N VAL A 352 -13.38 23.47 18.29
CA VAL A 352 -12.30 22.81 17.57
C VAL A 352 -11.70 23.79 16.56
N ASP A 353 -10.38 23.95 16.57
CA ASP A 353 -9.69 24.82 15.61
C ASP A 353 -8.39 24.20 15.08
N ASN A 354 -8.41 22.90 14.79
CA ASN A 354 -7.27 22.27 14.13
C ASN A 354 -7.05 22.87 12.73
N LYS A 355 -5.79 23.11 12.37
CA LYS A 355 -5.36 23.68 11.09
C LYS A 355 -4.28 22.83 10.45
N TRP A 356 -4.24 22.84 9.11
CA TRP A 356 -3.07 22.36 8.38
C TRP A 356 -1.98 23.43 8.47
N GLN A 357 -0.74 23.01 8.65
CA GLN A 357 0.42 23.90 8.70
C GLN A 357 1.27 23.75 7.44
N VAL A 358 1.60 24.89 6.85
CA VAL A 358 2.57 25.03 5.76
C VAL A 358 3.83 25.66 6.34
N THR A 359 4.95 24.98 6.22
CA THR A 359 6.28 25.45 6.65
C THR A 359 7.03 26.08 5.49
N ALA A 360 8.16 26.74 5.76
CA ALA A 360 9.06 27.22 4.70
C ALA A 360 9.50 26.11 3.73
N GLN A 361 9.68 24.89 4.23
CA GLN A 361 10.09 23.72 3.45
C GLN A 361 8.94 23.11 2.63
N THR A 362 7.69 23.35 3.03
CA THR A 362 6.50 22.80 2.38
C THR A 362 5.67 23.88 1.68
N ALA A 363 6.14 25.13 1.63
CA ALA A 363 5.53 26.18 0.83
C ALA A 363 5.64 25.89 -0.67
N GLY A 364 4.65 26.29 -1.44
CA GLY A 364 4.61 26.12 -2.89
C GLY A 364 3.21 25.92 -3.44
N ARG A 365 3.10 25.62 -4.74
CA ARG A 365 1.82 25.36 -5.39
C ARG A 365 1.32 23.93 -5.15
N TYR A 366 0.04 23.80 -4.78
CA TYR A 366 -0.64 22.52 -4.50
C TYR A 366 -1.99 22.41 -5.19
N LYS A 367 -2.37 21.17 -5.51
CA LYS A 367 -3.75 20.75 -5.75
C LYS A 367 -4.30 20.10 -4.50
N ILE A 368 -5.37 20.67 -3.98
CA ILE A 368 -6.14 20.16 -2.85
C ILE A 368 -7.37 19.47 -3.41
N THR A 369 -7.60 18.21 -3.02
CA THR A 369 -8.81 17.45 -3.34
C THR A 369 -9.43 16.96 -2.04
N LEU A 370 -10.68 17.29 -1.77
CA LEU A 370 -11.42 16.86 -0.59
C LEU A 370 -12.67 16.07 -1.02
N ASP A 371 -12.73 14.81 -0.62
CA ASP A 371 -13.91 13.97 -0.70
C ASP A 371 -14.68 14.05 0.63
N ILE A 372 -15.81 14.74 0.62
CA ILE A 372 -16.63 14.95 1.82
C ILE A 372 -17.52 13.76 2.17
N SER A 373 -17.61 12.74 1.30
CA SER A 373 -18.36 11.52 1.59
C SER A 373 -17.53 10.51 2.40
N THR A 374 -16.21 10.55 2.25
CA THR A 374 -15.28 9.71 3.01
C THR A 374 -14.44 10.51 4.03
N ASN A 375 -14.54 11.84 4.03
CA ASN A 375 -13.70 12.74 4.81
C ASN A 375 -12.19 12.53 4.56
N VAL A 376 -11.82 12.43 3.28
CA VAL A 376 -10.43 12.23 2.85
C VAL A 376 -9.95 13.44 2.05
N ILE A 377 -8.81 14.00 2.44
CA ILE A 377 -8.13 15.08 1.72
C ILE A 377 -6.83 14.58 1.08
N LYS A 378 -6.50 15.10 -0.10
CA LYS A 378 -5.19 14.96 -0.74
C LYS A 378 -4.66 16.36 -1.07
N ILE A 379 -3.47 16.69 -0.56
CA ILE A 379 -2.79 17.97 -0.81
C ILE A 379 -1.49 17.63 -1.56
N VAL A 380 -1.55 17.67 -2.89
CA VAL A 380 -0.46 17.17 -3.75
C VAL A 380 0.28 18.35 -4.38
N PRO A 381 1.63 18.38 -4.30
CA PRO A 381 2.42 19.40 -4.99
C PRO A 381 2.10 19.43 -6.48
N VAL A 382 1.96 20.63 -7.05
CA VAL A 382 1.87 20.79 -8.50
C VAL A 382 3.27 20.72 -9.06
N GLU A 383 3.54 19.69 -9.87
CA GLU A 383 4.76 19.56 -10.67
C GLU A 383 4.44 19.82 -12.15
N VAL A 384 5.36 20.48 -12.85
CA VAL A 384 5.20 20.79 -14.28
C VAL A 384 6.34 20.14 -15.04
N TYR A 385 5.98 19.53 -16.16
CA TYR A 385 6.92 18.85 -17.04
C TYR A 385 6.83 19.39 -18.45
N LEU A 386 7.95 19.42 -19.16
CA LEU A 386 8.00 19.59 -20.60
C LEU A 386 7.88 18.22 -21.27
N ILE A 387 7.15 18.17 -22.38
CA ILE A 387 7.03 16.98 -23.21
C ILE A 387 6.91 17.40 -24.68
N GLY A 388 7.62 16.70 -25.58
CA GLY A 388 7.66 17.09 -26.98
C GLY A 388 8.89 16.62 -27.74
N SER A 389 8.80 16.54 -29.07
CA SER A 389 9.95 16.22 -29.94
C SER A 389 11.09 17.26 -29.88
N ALA A 390 10.80 18.49 -29.44
CA ALA A 390 11.80 19.51 -29.18
C ALA A 390 12.54 19.33 -27.84
N THR A 391 12.03 18.48 -26.93
CA THR A 391 12.60 18.32 -25.59
C THR A 391 13.52 17.08 -25.55
N PRO A 392 14.52 17.04 -24.64
CA PRO A 392 15.42 15.90 -24.48
C PRO A 392 14.76 14.52 -24.40
N ASN A 393 13.55 14.44 -23.83
CA ASN A 393 12.88 13.17 -23.58
C ASN A 393 11.78 12.85 -24.62
N GLY A 394 11.54 13.71 -25.61
CA GLY A 394 10.57 13.44 -26.65
C GLY A 394 9.13 13.37 -26.14
N TRP A 395 8.28 12.67 -26.88
CA TRP A 395 6.90 12.34 -26.52
C TRP A 395 6.84 11.06 -25.65
N ASN A 396 7.51 11.04 -24.50
CA ASN A 396 7.61 9.88 -23.62
C ASN A 396 7.01 10.13 -22.23
N MET A 397 5.82 9.58 -21.97
CA MET A 397 5.13 9.68 -20.67
C MET A 397 5.86 8.96 -19.53
N GLY A 398 6.67 7.92 -19.84
CA GLY A 398 7.45 7.21 -18.84
C GLY A 398 8.70 7.96 -18.38
N SER A 399 9.05 9.07 -19.04
CA SER A 399 10.24 9.88 -18.73
C SER A 399 9.95 11.36 -19.00
N LEU A 400 8.97 11.93 -18.29
CA LEU A 400 8.67 13.36 -18.38
C LEU A 400 9.87 14.22 -17.97
N LEU A 401 10.09 15.35 -18.66
CA LEU A 401 11.19 16.25 -18.34
C LEU A 401 10.75 17.28 -17.29
N PRO A 402 11.17 17.17 -16.01
CA PRO A 402 10.69 18.05 -14.96
C PRO A 402 11.23 19.47 -15.10
N MET A 403 10.40 20.46 -14.72
CA MET A 403 10.86 21.82 -14.45
C MET A 403 11.26 21.96 -12.99
N THR A 404 12.27 22.78 -12.72
CA THR A 404 12.66 23.15 -11.36
C THR A 404 11.62 24.09 -10.78
N LYS A 405 11.02 23.72 -9.65
CA LYS A 405 9.99 24.50 -8.98
C LYS A 405 10.56 25.43 -7.91
N ASN A 406 10.08 26.66 -7.89
CA ASN A 406 10.27 27.63 -6.81
C ASN A 406 8.96 28.41 -6.57
N GLY A 407 8.19 28.01 -5.55
CA GLY A 407 6.87 28.59 -5.31
C GLY A 407 5.87 28.27 -6.43
N SER A 408 5.40 29.32 -7.12
CA SER A 408 4.53 29.22 -8.31
C SER A 408 5.28 29.26 -9.64
N VAL A 409 6.60 29.43 -9.60
CA VAL A 409 7.46 29.58 -10.76
C VAL A 409 8.15 28.26 -11.07
N TYR A 410 8.07 27.85 -12.33
CA TYR A 410 8.68 26.63 -12.85
C TYR A 410 9.70 27.02 -13.90
N THR A 411 10.94 26.57 -13.75
CA THR A 411 12.05 26.92 -14.64
C THR A 411 12.65 25.68 -15.28
N TYR A 412 12.85 25.72 -16.59
CA TYR A 412 13.69 24.78 -17.31
C TYR A 412 14.84 25.56 -17.97
N SER A 413 16.07 25.09 -17.78
CA SER A 413 17.24 25.61 -18.49
C SER A 413 17.97 24.44 -19.13
N GLY A 414 17.99 24.40 -20.47
CA GLY A 414 18.59 23.30 -21.20
C GLY A 414 18.32 23.34 -22.70
N PRO A 415 18.79 22.33 -23.44
CA PRO A 415 18.69 22.30 -24.89
C PRO A 415 17.27 21.99 -25.37
N LEU A 416 16.80 22.74 -26.35
CA LEU A 416 15.68 22.38 -27.22
C LEU A 416 16.20 22.11 -28.63
N THR A 417 15.66 21.08 -29.27
CA THR A 417 15.88 20.76 -30.68
C THR A 417 14.76 21.34 -31.54
N ALA A 418 14.95 21.33 -32.87
CA ALA A 418 13.85 21.61 -33.78
C ALA A 418 12.73 20.59 -33.59
N GLY A 419 11.49 21.05 -33.42
CA GLY A 419 10.37 20.19 -33.13
C GLY A 419 9.27 20.91 -32.37
N GLU A 420 8.47 20.14 -31.64
CA GLU A 420 7.29 20.62 -30.94
C GLU A 420 7.36 20.31 -29.46
N PHE A 421 6.75 21.14 -28.62
CA PHE A 421 6.55 20.81 -27.21
C PHE A 421 5.30 21.48 -26.61
N LYS A 422 4.89 20.95 -25.46
CA LYS A 422 3.90 21.51 -24.55
C LYS A 422 4.29 21.19 -23.11
N PHE A 423 3.50 21.65 -22.15
CA PHE A 423 3.69 21.27 -20.74
C PHE A 423 2.55 20.39 -20.26
N THR A 424 2.84 19.61 -19.22
CA THR A 424 1.85 18.76 -18.55
C THR A 424 2.01 18.81 -17.04
N LYS A 425 0.88 18.68 -16.33
CA LYS A 425 0.80 18.48 -14.89
C LYS A 425 -0.26 17.41 -14.58
N TYR A 426 -0.03 16.61 -13.53
CA TYR A 426 -0.90 15.51 -13.08
C TYR A 426 -1.08 14.34 -14.07
N ASN A 427 -0.39 14.31 -15.20
CA ASN A 427 -0.46 13.19 -16.12
C ASN A 427 0.44 12.03 -15.65
N THR A 428 -0.16 10.86 -15.47
CA THR A 428 0.54 9.57 -15.43
C THR A 428 0.43 8.82 -16.77
N ASN A 429 -0.59 9.15 -17.56
CA ASN A 429 -0.79 8.75 -18.94
C ASN A 429 -1.37 9.91 -19.76
N TRP A 430 -1.56 9.68 -21.06
CA TRP A 430 -2.23 10.64 -21.96
C TRP A 430 -3.66 10.89 -21.51
N CYS A 431 -4.07 12.15 -21.55
CA CYS A 431 -5.44 12.59 -21.28
C CYS A 431 -5.98 12.31 -19.86
N GLU A 432 -5.11 12.11 -18.86
CA GLU A 432 -5.52 11.95 -17.46
C GLU A 432 -5.40 13.24 -16.64
N GLY A 433 -4.44 14.10 -16.99
CA GLY A 433 -4.12 15.33 -16.25
C GLY A 433 -4.49 16.61 -17.01
N THR A 434 -3.73 17.66 -16.75
CA THR A 434 -3.87 18.96 -17.41
C THR A 434 -2.67 19.22 -18.29
N GLU A 435 -2.91 19.63 -19.52
CA GLU A 435 -1.88 20.11 -20.44
C GLU A 435 -1.94 21.63 -20.53
N ILE A 436 -0.76 22.25 -20.65
CA ILE A 436 -0.63 23.69 -20.90
C ILE A 436 -0.12 23.83 -22.33
N THR A 437 -0.97 24.39 -23.18
CA THR A 437 -0.78 24.45 -24.63
C THR A 437 -0.81 25.90 -25.12
N PRO A 438 -0.17 26.22 -26.24
CA PRO A 438 -0.34 27.54 -26.84
C PRO A 438 -1.78 27.74 -27.31
N VAL A 439 -2.20 29.02 -27.39
CA VAL A 439 -3.54 29.38 -27.84
C VAL A 439 -3.78 29.10 -29.33
N SER A 440 -2.71 28.98 -30.12
CA SER A 440 -2.79 28.69 -31.55
C SER A 440 -2.00 27.44 -31.93
N ALA A 441 -2.46 26.75 -32.97
CA ALA A 441 -1.73 25.63 -33.56
C ALA A 441 -0.36 26.10 -34.07
N ASN A 442 0.67 25.26 -33.88
CA ASN A 442 2.04 25.49 -34.34
C ASN A 442 2.63 26.85 -33.92
N GLN A 443 2.34 27.29 -32.69
CA GLN A 443 2.72 28.62 -32.22
C GLN A 443 4.24 28.76 -32.09
N ALA A 444 4.80 29.83 -32.62
CA ALA A 444 6.22 30.13 -32.44
C ALA A 444 6.53 30.40 -30.96
N ILE A 445 7.71 29.98 -30.49
CA ILE A 445 8.16 30.20 -29.10
C ILE A 445 8.30 31.68 -28.68
N THR A 446 8.31 32.61 -29.64
CA THR A 446 8.27 34.05 -29.36
C THR A 446 6.90 34.54 -28.91
N ASN A 447 5.84 33.77 -29.18
CA ASN A 447 4.51 34.00 -28.63
C ASN A 447 4.30 33.04 -27.46
N THR A 448 4.14 33.59 -26.27
CA THR A 448 4.03 32.81 -25.03
C THR A 448 2.62 32.75 -24.47
N ASN A 449 1.62 33.22 -25.23
CA ASN A 449 0.21 33.06 -24.84
C ASN A 449 -0.16 31.58 -24.79
N PHE A 450 -0.78 31.16 -23.69
CA PHE A 450 -1.17 29.78 -23.48
C PHE A 450 -2.59 29.66 -22.91
N THR A 451 -3.14 28.47 -23.08
CA THR A 451 -4.36 28.01 -22.42
C THR A 451 -4.08 26.69 -21.69
N LYS A 452 -5.07 26.19 -20.96
CA LYS A 452 -5.03 24.90 -20.28
C LYS A 452 -6.13 24.02 -20.87
N ARG A 453 -5.82 22.74 -21.01
CA ARG A 453 -6.82 21.71 -21.34
C ARG A 453 -6.74 20.58 -20.34
N ASP A 454 -7.89 20.21 -19.79
CA ASP A 454 -8.02 19.09 -18.87
C ASP A 454 -8.46 17.86 -19.64
N LYS A 455 -7.84 16.71 -19.37
CA LYS A 455 -8.22 15.41 -19.95
C LYS A 455 -8.33 15.41 -21.47
N CYS A 456 -7.45 16.15 -22.15
CA CYS A 456 -7.47 16.34 -23.61
C CYS A 456 -8.77 16.96 -24.17
N ASP A 457 -9.54 17.69 -23.37
CA ASP A 457 -10.66 18.48 -23.89
C ASP A 457 -10.15 19.69 -24.68
N GLY A 458 -10.72 19.99 -25.85
CA GLY A 458 -10.27 21.06 -26.75
C GLY A 458 -9.01 20.75 -27.58
N ASP A 459 -8.37 21.78 -28.13
CA ASP A 459 -7.31 21.65 -29.16
C ASP A 459 -5.93 21.26 -28.59
N ASP A 460 -5.27 20.31 -29.24
CA ASP A 460 -3.91 19.85 -28.91
C ASP A 460 -2.79 20.69 -29.56
N ASN A 461 -2.81 21.98 -29.27
CA ASN A 461 -1.82 22.92 -29.79
C ASN A 461 -0.44 22.71 -29.16
N LYS A 462 0.62 23.07 -29.90
CA LYS A 462 2.02 22.87 -29.52
C LYS A 462 2.86 24.07 -29.92
N TRP A 463 3.87 24.38 -29.11
CA TRP A 463 4.89 25.35 -29.49
C TRP A 463 5.86 24.69 -30.46
N VAL A 464 6.33 25.45 -31.45
CA VAL A 464 7.28 24.97 -32.45
C VAL A 464 8.62 25.70 -32.27
N VAL A 465 9.67 24.91 -32.08
CA VAL A 465 11.06 25.36 -32.12
C VAL A 465 11.58 25.11 -33.54
N SER A 466 11.96 26.18 -34.25
CA SER A 466 12.58 26.03 -35.58
C SER A 466 14.03 25.56 -35.48
N ALA A 467 14.60 25.06 -36.58
CA ALA A 467 16.01 24.69 -36.64
C ALA A 467 16.96 25.85 -36.30
N ALA A 468 16.59 27.08 -36.65
CA ALA A 468 17.37 28.28 -36.29
C ALA A 468 17.26 28.67 -34.81
N GLN A 469 16.23 28.16 -34.12
CA GLN A 469 16.00 28.40 -32.69
C GLN A 469 16.46 27.22 -31.82
N ALA A 470 16.96 26.12 -32.40
CA ALA A 470 17.51 25.02 -31.63
C ALA A 470 18.74 25.49 -30.84
N GLY A 471 18.87 25.06 -29.60
CA GLY A 471 19.91 25.53 -28.69
C GLY A 471 19.47 25.50 -27.24
N ASN A 472 20.26 26.11 -26.36
CA ASN A 472 19.88 26.22 -24.95
C ASN A 472 18.86 27.35 -24.76
N HIS A 473 17.76 27.03 -24.09
CA HIS A 473 16.73 27.99 -23.71
C HIS A 473 16.57 28.04 -22.20
N THR A 474 16.11 29.17 -21.69
CA THR A 474 15.51 29.27 -20.35
C THR A 474 14.02 29.54 -20.49
N ILE A 475 13.23 28.56 -20.04
CA ILE A 475 11.78 28.64 -20.00
C ILE A 475 11.36 28.90 -18.56
N THR A 476 10.56 29.94 -18.33
CA THR A 476 9.97 30.23 -17.04
C THR A 476 8.46 30.30 -17.16
N LEU A 477 7.75 29.49 -16.38
CA LEU A 477 6.29 29.48 -16.30
C LEU A 477 5.87 29.84 -14.87
N ASP A 478 5.20 30.99 -14.70
CA ASP A 478 4.59 31.37 -13.44
C ASP A 478 3.08 31.13 -13.50
N LEU A 479 2.63 30.12 -12.76
CA LEU A 479 1.21 29.75 -12.72
C LEU A 479 0.37 30.69 -11.84
N SER A 480 0.98 31.58 -11.04
CA SER A 480 0.24 32.57 -10.25
C SER A 480 -0.22 33.75 -11.11
N THR A 481 0.64 34.21 -12.01
CA THR A 481 0.39 35.30 -12.95
C THR A 481 -0.06 34.82 -14.33
N ASN A 482 0.00 33.51 -14.58
CA ASN A 482 -0.17 32.87 -15.89
C ASN A 482 0.74 33.50 -16.95
N VAL A 483 2.01 33.72 -16.60
CA VAL A 483 3.03 34.26 -17.52
C VAL A 483 4.01 33.16 -17.90
N LEU A 484 4.26 33.04 -19.21
CA LEU A 484 5.29 32.18 -19.77
C LEU A 484 6.34 33.07 -20.47
N THR A 485 7.62 32.77 -20.23
CA THR A 485 8.75 33.34 -20.97
C THR A 485 9.64 32.22 -21.50
N ILE A 486 10.16 32.41 -22.72
CA ILE A 486 11.06 31.48 -23.40
C ILE A 486 12.17 32.36 -23.99
N ASN A 487 13.40 32.19 -23.48
CA ASN A 487 14.56 33.00 -23.86
C ASN A 487 15.73 32.15 -24.36
#